data_AF-A0A2H9SWI2-F1
#
_entry.id   AF-A0A2H9SWI2-F1
#
_cell.length_a   1.000
_cell.length_b   1.000
_cell.length_c   1.000
_cell.angle_alpha   90.00
_cell.angle_beta   90.00
_cell.angle_gamma   90.00
#
_symmetry.space_group_name_H-M   'P 1'
#
loop_
_entity.id
_entity.type
_entity.pdbx_description
1 polymer ?
#
loop_
_entity_poly.entity_id
_entity_poly.type
_entity_poly.pdbx_seq_one_letter_code
_entity_poly.pdbx_strand_id
1 'polypeptide(L)'
;MPKTNFTKVEEALTEGIHKMNISKLLDEADELKKGKKEINPLNLRVASLRQDIKWLAKQNPNFYAEISLEKKKVRALLELKEPFSSEQATELEKLKEKIEGYKAKLAPENTETENERLIEDEKKKQKNVRFNIKNKWLPLH
;
A
#
# COMPACT_ATOMS: atom_id res chain seq x y z
N MET A 1 40.14 3.30 57.23
CA MET A 1 39.00 3.32 56.28
C MET A 1 39.47 3.98 54.99
N PRO A 2 39.53 3.26 53.85
CA PRO A 2 39.94 3.84 52.59
C PRO A 2 38.84 4.79 52.09
N LYS A 3 39.18 6.06 51.87
CA LYS A 3 38.26 7.04 51.27
C LYS A 3 38.10 6.68 49.79
N THR A 4 36.94 6.17 49.41
CA THR A 4 36.59 5.96 48.00
C THR A 4 36.54 7.32 47.29
N ASN A 5 37.34 7.47 46.24
CA ASN A 5 37.36 8.69 45.43
C ASN A 5 36.20 8.65 44.43
N PHE A 6 35.04 9.12 44.86
CA PHE A 6 33.79 9.10 44.08
C PHE A 6 33.90 9.84 42.74
N THR A 7 34.73 10.89 42.66
CA THR A 7 34.98 11.64 41.42
C THR A 7 35.56 10.77 40.30
N LYS A 8 36.48 9.85 40.60
CA LYS A 8 37.03 8.94 39.57
C LYS A 8 36.00 7.94 39.07
N VAL A 9 35.05 7.57 39.94
CA VAL A 9 33.96 6.65 39.58
C VAL A 9 32.94 7.37 38.69
N GLU A 10 32.66 8.63 38.97
CA GLU A 10 31.79 9.48 38.14
C GLU A 10 32.41 9.78 36.76
N GLU A 11 33.71 10.09 36.69
CA GLU A 11 34.45 10.24 35.43
C GLU A 11 34.42 8.96 34.59
N ALA A 12 34.64 7.79 35.20
CA ALA A 12 34.57 6.51 34.50
C ALA A 12 33.15 6.18 33.99
N LEU A 13 32.11 6.52 34.76
CA LEU A 13 30.71 6.35 34.37
C LEU A 13 30.33 7.25 33.21
N THR A 14 30.72 8.52 33.26
CA THR A 14 30.45 9.49 32.19
C THR A 14 31.17 9.13 30.90
N GLU A 15 32.44 8.70 30.95
CA GLU A 15 33.14 8.17 29.79
C GLU A 15 32.48 6.90 29.24
N GLY A 16 32.02 6.00 30.11
CA GLY A 16 31.32 4.78 29.72
C GLY A 16 30.03 5.06 28.96
N ILE A 17 29.21 5.99 29.47
CA ILE A 17 27.99 6.45 28.80
C ILE A 17 28.32 7.10 27.45
N HIS A 18 29.37 7.92 27.40
CA HIS A 18 29.77 8.59 26.16
C HIS A 18 30.21 7.60 25.08
N LYS A 19 31.05 6.61 25.44
CA LYS A 19 31.48 5.54 24.52
C LYS A 19 30.28 4.71 24.02
N MET A 20 29.33 4.40 24.90
CA MET A 20 28.12 3.65 24.51
C MET A 20 27.24 4.45 23.53
N ASN A 21 27.07 5.75 23.76
CA ASN A 21 26.32 6.61 22.85
C ASN A 21 27.00 6.73 21.48
N ILE A 22 28.33 6.86 21.44
CA ILE A 22 29.09 6.88 20.18
C ILE A 22 28.94 5.55 19.43
N SER A 23 29.02 4.40 20.13
CA SER A 23 28.83 3.10 19.48
C SER A 23 27.43 2.95 18.88
N LYS A 24 26.38 3.38 19.58
CA LYS A 24 25.01 3.36 19.05
C LYS A 24 24.86 4.24 17.81
N LEU A 25 25.41 5.44 17.84
CA LEU A 25 25.36 6.35 16.68
C LEU A 25 26.13 5.81 15.47
N LEU A 26 27.24 5.09 15.70
CA LEU A 26 27.98 4.42 14.64
C LEU A 26 27.19 3.24 14.06
N ASP A 27 26.57 2.43 14.91
CA ASP A 27 25.72 1.31 14.48
C ASP A 27 24.50 1.80 13.68
N GLU A 28 23.82 2.85 14.15
CA GLU A 28 22.69 3.48 13.44
C GLU A 28 23.13 4.09 12.09
N ALA A 29 24.30 4.72 12.03
CA ALA A 29 24.86 5.25 10.80
C ALA A 29 25.26 4.14 9.81
N ASP A 30 25.79 3.02 10.30
CA ASP A 30 26.14 1.87 9.46
C ASP A 30 24.88 1.13 8.98
N GLU A 31 23.81 1.09 9.75
CA GLU A 31 22.50 0.60 9.28
C GLU A 31 21.93 1.46 8.15
N LEU A 32 22.05 2.79 8.25
CA LEU A 32 21.66 3.71 7.19
C LEU A 32 22.52 3.56 5.93
N LYS A 33 23.81 3.23 6.08
CA LYS A 33 24.73 2.93 4.96
C LYS A 33 24.52 1.56 4.34
N LYS A 34 23.93 0.59 5.05
CA LYS A 34 23.61 -0.78 4.56
C LYS A 34 22.53 -0.83 3.47
N GLY A 35 22.23 0.31 2.86
CA GLY A 35 21.77 0.36 1.49
C GLY A 35 20.29 0.66 1.39
N LYS A 36 19.99 1.84 0.83
CA LYS A 36 18.83 1.96 -0.03
C LYS A 36 19.00 0.92 -1.13
N LYS A 37 18.38 -0.25 -0.97
CA LYS A 37 18.24 -1.21 -2.08
C LYS A 37 17.65 -0.39 -3.22
N GLU A 38 18.38 -0.26 -4.33
CA GLU A 38 17.84 0.36 -5.53
C GLU A 38 16.57 -0.41 -5.87
N ILE A 39 15.43 0.24 -5.64
CA ILE A 39 14.13 -0.35 -5.94
C ILE A 39 14.05 -0.34 -7.46
N ASN A 40 14.38 -1.48 -8.07
CA ASN A 40 14.23 -1.60 -9.51
C ASN A 40 12.75 -1.28 -9.86
N PRO A 41 12.49 -0.28 -10.72
CA PRO A 41 11.13 0.11 -11.08
C PRO A 41 10.30 -1.04 -11.64
N LEU A 42 10.95 -2.05 -12.24
CA LEU A 42 10.29 -3.25 -12.73
C LEU A 42 9.77 -4.12 -11.59
N ASN A 43 10.53 -4.28 -10.50
CA ASN A 43 10.07 -5.00 -9.31
C ASN A 43 8.84 -4.34 -8.69
N LEU A 44 8.80 -3.01 -8.71
CA LEU A 44 7.64 -2.24 -8.26
C LEU A 44 6.41 -2.50 -9.16
N ARG A 45 6.61 -2.54 -10.48
CA ARG A 45 5.58 -2.84 -11.48
C ARG A 45 5.00 -4.24 -11.28
N VAL A 46 5.86 -5.25 -11.09
CA VAL A 46 5.43 -6.63 -10.87
C VAL A 46 4.71 -6.78 -9.52
N ALA A 47 5.17 -6.10 -8.47
CA ALA A 47 4.50 -6.08 -7.18
C ALA A 47 3.09 -5.45 -7.26
N SER A 48 2.94 -4.36 -8.01
CA SER A 48 1.64 -3.72 -8.28
C SER A 48 0.68 -4.67 -9.01
N LEU A 49 1.14 -5.33 -10.08
CA LEU A 49 0.33 -6.30 -10.82
C LEU A 49 -0.12 -7.48 -9.94
N ARG A 50 0.73 -7.95 -9.02
CA ARG A 50 0.34 -8.99 -8.06
C ARG A 50 -0.81 -8.54 -7.14
N GLN A 51 -0.81 -7.28 -6.70
CA GLN A 51 -1.89 -6.73 -5.88
C GLN A 51 -3.18 -6.62 -6.68
N ASP A 52 -3.11 -6.16 -7.91
CA ASP A 52 -4.27 -6.05 -8.81
C ASP A 52 -4.91 -7.41 -9.10
N ILE A 53 -4.09 -8.42 -9.37
CA ILE A 53 -4.56 -9.80 -9.55
C ILE A 53 -5.25 -10.32 -8.28
N LYS A 54 -4.72 -9.99 -7.09
CA LYS A 54 -5.32 -10.37 -5.81
C LYS A 54 -6.64 -9.64 -5.56
N TRP A 55 -6.76 -8.39 -6.00
CA TRP A 55 -8.02 -7.64 -5.93
C TRP A 55 -9.07 -8.24 -6.88
N LEU A 56 -8.70 -8.54 -8.13
CA LEU A 56 -9.59 -9.19 -9.10
C LEU A 56 -10.10 -10.55 -8.59
N ALA A 57 -9.24 -11.34 -7.95
CA ALA A 57 -9.60 -12.61 -7.32
C ALA A 57 -10.74 -12.48 -6.29
N LYS A 58 -10.80 -11.35 -5.58
CA LYS A 58 -11.82 -11.09 -4.56
C LYS A 58 -13.14 -10.61 -5.16
N GLN A 59 -13.07 -9.85 -6.25
CA GLN A 59 -14.25 -9.25 -6.87
C GLN A 59 -14.98 -10.22 -7.78
N ASN A 60 -14.25 -10.93 -8.66
CA ASN A 60 -14.85 -11.83 -9.64
C ASN A 60 -13.98 -13.06 -9.91
N PRO A 61 -14.42 -14.28 -9.55
CA PRO A 61 -13.64 -15.50 -9.73
C PRO A 61 -13.46 -15.89 -11.22
N ASN A 62 -14.36 -15.48 -12.10
CA ASN A 62 -14.30 -15.79 -13.54
C ASN A 62 -13.14 -15.04 -14.24
N PHE A 63 -13.04 -13.73 -14.04
CA PHE A 63 -11.90 -12.94 -14.57
C PHE A 63 -10.58 -13.36 -13.92
N TYR A 64 -10.62 -13.80 -12.67
CA TYR A 64 -9.45 -14.35 -12.01
C TYR A 64 -8.96 -15.67 -12.63
N ALA A 65 -9.88 -16.54 -13.05
CA ALA A 65 -9.53 -17.82 -13.70
C ALA A 65 -8.75 -17.60 -15.01
N GLU A 66 -9.16 -16.62 -15.82
CA GLU A 66 -8.46 -16.23 -17.06
C GLU A 66 -7.03 -15.71 -16.79
N ILE A 67 -6.84 -14.98 -15.68
CA ILE A 67 -5.56 -14.37 -15.30
C ILE A 67 -4.66 -15.32 -14.48
N SER A 68 -5.21 -16.40 -13.93
CA SER A 68 -4.50 -17.34 -13.04
C SER A 68 -3.26 -17.96 -13.70
N LEU A 69 -3.34 -18.24 -15.00
CA LEU A 69 -2.20 -18.70 -15.82
C LEU A 69 -1.10 -17.63 -15.91
N GLU A 70 -1.48 -16.36 -15.98
CA GLU A 70 -0.56 -15.24 -16.10
C GLU A 70 0.11 -14.90 -14.75
N LYS A 71 -0.56 -15.14 -13.61
CA LYS A 71 0.03 -14.99 -12.27
C LYS A 71 1.28 -15.86 -12.06
N LYS A 72 1.30 -17.08 -12.60
CA LYS A 72 2.47 -17.96 -12.54
C LYS A 72 3.65 -17.39 -13.33
N LYS A 73 3.38 -16.79 -14.50
CA LYS A 73 4.39 -16.10 -15.32
C LYS A 73 4.94 -14.86 -14.62
N VAL A 74 4.07 -14.03 -14.05
CA VAL A 74 4.43 -12.85 -13.23
C VAL A 74 5.27 -13.25 -11.99
N ARG A 75 5.03 -14.45 -11.43
CA ARG A 75 5.87 -15.01 -10.35
C ARG A 75 7.26 -15.39 -10.84
N ALA A 76 7.34 -16.13 -11.95
CA ALA A 76 8.60 -16.55 -12.55
C ALA A 76 9.48 -15.36 -12.96
N LEU A 77 8.87 -14.27 -13.45
CA LEU A 77 9.58 -13.02 -13.77
C LEU A 77 10.21 -12.34 -12.54
N LEU A 78 9.68 -12.53 -11.33
CA LEU A 78 10.32 -11.99 -10.11
C LEU A 78 11.43 -12.88 -9.55
N GLU A 79 11.48 -14.15 -9.97
CA GLU A 79 12.48 -15.12 -9.52
C GLU A 79 13.72 -15.11 -10.43
N LEU A 80 13.57 -14.69 -11.70
CA LEU A 80 14.68 -14.39 -12.59
C LEU A 80 15.43 -13.14 -12.09
N LYS A 81 16.62 -13.36 -11.52
CA LYS A 81 17.61 -12.29 -11.32
C LYS A 81 18.12 -11.86 -12.70
N GLU A 82 18.06 -10.55 -12.94
CA GLU A 82 18.44 -9.77 -14.12
C GLU A 82 19.52 -10.34 -15.06
N PRO A 83 19.52 -9.95 -16.36
CA PRO A 83 18.73 -8.86 -16.97
C PRO A 83 17.42 -9.30 -17.62
N PHE A 84 16.42 -8.43 -17.54
CA PHE A 84 15.12 -8.63 -18.19
C PHE A 84 15.21 -8.33 -19.69
N SER A 85 14.68 -9.22 -20.52
CA SER A 85 14.58 -9.00 -21.97
C SER A 85 13.49 -7.96 -22.27
N SER A 86 13.71 -7.12 -23.29
CA SER A 86 12.73 -6.14 -23.79
C SER A 86 11.34 -6.77 -24.03
N GLU A 87 11.33 -8.02 -24.47
CA GLU A 87 10.10 -8.80 -24.70
C GLU A 87 9.27 -8.99 -23.42
N GLN A 88 9.91 -9.26 -22.28
CA GLN A 88 9.24 -9.47 -20.99
C GLN A 88 8.58 -8.19 -20.49
N ALA A 89 9.16 -7.02 -20.78
CA ALA A 89 8.56 -5.73 -20.45
C ALA A 89 7.27 -5.50 -21.27
N THR A 90 7.28 -5.84 -22.56
CA THR A 90 6.07 -5.72 -23.40
C THR A 90 4.97 -6.70 -22.99
N GLU A 91 5.32 -7.90 -22.51
CA GLU A 91 4.34 -8.85 -21.97
C GLU A 91 3.69 -8.33 -20.69
N LEU A 92 4.47 -7.69 -19.81
CA LEU A 92 4.00 -7.04 -18.59
C LEU A 92 3.06 -5.87 -18.88
N GLU A 93 3.30 -5.11 -19.94
CA GLU A 93 2.41 -4.02 -20.35
C GLU A 93 1.08 -4.53 -20.90
N LYS A 94 1.10 -5.54 -21.78
CA LYS A 94 -0.13 -6.20 -22.26
C LYS A 94 -0.95 -6.77 -21.11
N LEU A 95 -0.28 -7.34 -20.10
CA LEU A 95 -0.94 -7.85 -18.89
C LEU A 95 -1.62 -6.72 -18.11
N LYS A 96 -0.93 -5.59 -17.96
CA LYS A 96 -1.45 -4.41 -17.29
C LYS A 96 -2.70 -3.90 -17.99
N GLU A 97 -2.67 -3.77 -19.32
CA GLU A 97 -3.82 -3.32 -20.11
C GLU A 97 -5.04 -4.25 -19.97
N LYS A 98 -4.82 -5.57 -19.97
CA LYS A 98 -5.91 -6.52 -19.71
C LYS A 98 -6.52 -6.33 -18.33
N ILE A 99 -5.68 -6.22 -17.29
CA ILE A 99 -6.11 -6.00 -15.91
C ILE A 99 -6.88 -4.69 -15.78
N GLU A 100 -6.43 -3.62 -16.41
CA GLU A 100 -7.13 -2.34 -16.46
C GLU A 100 -8.47 -2.45 -17.20
N GLY A 101 -8.54 -3.21 -18.30
CA GLY A 101 -9.78 -3.52 -19.00
C GLY A 101 -10.78 -4.29 -18.13
N TYR A 102 -10.32 -5.26 -17.33
CA TYR A 102 -11.19 -5.95 -16.37
C TYR A 102 -11.61 -5.04 -15.22
N LYS A 103 -10.72 -4.19 -14.71
CA LYS A 103 -11.06 -3.16 -13.72
C LYS A 103 -12.11 -2.20 -14.26
N ALA A 104 -12.03 -1.77 -15.51
CA ALA A 104 -13.03 -0.91 -16.14
C ALA A 104 -14.39 -1.60 -16.30
N LYS A 105 -14.42 -2.90 -16.58
CA LYS A 105 -15.65 -3.71 -16.62
C LYS A 105 -16.26 -3.98 -15.24
N LEU A 106 -15.41 -4.04 -14.22
CA LEU A 106 -15.78 -4.24 -12.81
C LEU A 106 -16.10 -2.95 -12.09
N ALA A 107 -15.58 -1.82 -12.59
CA ALA A 107 -15.94 -0.51 -12.10
C ALA A 107 -17.46 -0.41 -12.30
N PRO A 108 -18.23 -0.15 -11.22
CA PRO A 108 -19.63 0.17 -11.42
C PRO A 108 -19.65 1.35 -12.40
N GLU A 109 -20.47 1.27 -13.45
CA GLU A 109 -20.65 2.35 -14.43
C GLU A 109 -21.01 3.69 -13.78
N ASN A 110 -21.29 3.74 -12.47
CA ASN A 110 -22.10 4.76 -11.87
C ASN A 110 -21.70 5.13 -10.43
N THR A 111 -20.43 5.41 -10.09
CA THR A 111 -20.18 5.96 -8.73
C THR A 111 -20.80 7.34 -8.51
N GLU A 112 -20.94 8.16 -9.56
CA GLU A 112 -21.59 9.48 -9.42
C GLU A 112 -23.10 9.36 -9.64
N THR A 113 -23.52 8.69 -10.70
CA THR A 113 -24.92 8.50 -11.09
C THR A 113 -25.71 7.60 -10.14
N GLU A 114 -25.11 6.61 -9.48
CA GLU A 114 -25.80 5.77 -8.48
C GLU A 114 -25.95 6.53 -7.15
N ASN A 115 -24.93 7.31 -6.76
CA ASN A 115 -25.04 8.23 -5.64
C ASN A 115 -26.09 9.32 -5.89
N GLU A 116 -26.14 9.89 -7.10
CA GLU A 116 -27.17 10.85 -7.51
C GLU A 116 -28.58 10.23 -7.52
N ARG A 117 -28.71 8.99 -8.01
CA ARG A 117 -29.99 8.24 -7.95
C ARG A 117 -30.42 7.98 -6.51
N LEU A 118 -29.50 7.59 -5.63
CA LEU A 118 -29.79 7.40 -4.20
C LEU A 118 -30.24 8.71 -3.55
N ILE A 119 -29.57 9.83 -3.85
CA ILE A 119 -29.94 11.17 -3.38
C ILE A 119 -31.33 11.56 -3.92
N GLU A 120 -31.62 11.32 -5.19
CA GLU A 120 -32.93 11.61 -5.77
C GLU A 120 -34.04 10.76 -5.17
N ASP A 121 -33.81 9.48 -4.94
CA ASP A 121 -34.77 8.57 -4.31
C ASP A 121 -35.03 8.95 -2.85
N GLU A 122 -33.99 9.36 -2.12
CA GLU A 122 -34.16 9.91 -0.77
C GLU A 122 -34.93 11.24 -0.79
N LYS A 123 -34.62 12.16 -1.71
CA LYS A 123 -35.38 13.41 -1.90
C LYS A 123 -36.85 13.14 -2.21
N LYS A 124 -37.16 12.16 -3.07
CA LYS A 124 -38.55 11.76 -3.39
C LYS A 124 -39.26 11.20 -2.17
N LYS A 125 -38.61 10.31 -1.41
CA LYS A 125 -39.18 9.73 -0.17
C LYS A 125 -39.44 10.80 0.89
N GLN A 126 -38.58 11.81 0.97
CA GLN A 126 -38.66 12.86 1.98
C GLN A 126 -39.57 14.04 1.60
N LYS A 127 -39.97 14.19 0.33
CA LYS A 127 -40.78 15.32 -0.19
C LYS A 127 -42.05 15.62 0.62
N ASN A 128 -42.67 14.60 1.20
CA ASN A 128 -43.93 14.73 1.96
C ASN A 128 -43.77 14.44 3.48
N VAL A 129 -42.54 14.31 3.97
CA VAL A 129 -42.29 14.00 5.39
C VAL A 129 -42.32 15.29 6.21
N ARG A 130 -43.26 15.39 7.16
CA ARG A 130 -43.32 16.50 8.12
C ARG A 130 -42.16 16.41 9.12
N PHE A 131 -41.66 17.56 9.57
CA PHE A 131 -40.59 17.66 10.56
C PHE A 131 -40.88 16.77 11.78
N ASN A 132 -39.98 15.83 12.06
CA ASN A 132 -40.03 14.97 13.24
C ASN A 132 -38.85 15.30 14.17
N ILE A 133 -39.16 15.73 15.39
CA ILE A 133 -38.20 16.18 16.41
C ILE A 133 -37.16 15.10 16.74
N LYS A 134 -37.49 13.80 16.57
CA LYS A 134 -36.53 12.70 16.78
C LYS A 134 -35.41 12.65 15.75
N ASN A 135 -35.67 13.04 14.51
CA ASN A 135 -34.73 12.86 13.39
C ASN A 135 -33.90 14.11 13.08
N LYS A 136 -34.16 15.24 13.77
CA LYS A 136 -33.45 16.53 13.61
C LYS A 136 -33.28 16.99 12.15
N TRP A 137 -34.14 16.55 11.24
CA TRP A 137 -34.04 16.86 9.83
C TRP A 137 -35.10 17.88 9.43
N LEU A 138 -34.67 19.05 8.93
CA LEU A 138 -35.55 20.06 8.34
C LEU A 138 -35.56 19.90 6.82
N PRO A 139 -36.71 19.64 6.17
CA PRO A 139 -36.78 19.74 4.72
C PRO A 139 -36.60 21.20 4.31
N LEU A 140 -35.51 21.50 3.61
CA LEU A 140 -35.30 22.81 2.97
C LEU A 140 -36.09 22.82 1.66
N HIS A 141 -37.02 23.76 1.54
CA HIS A 141 -37.82 24.00 0.33
C HIS A 141 -36.97 24.61 -0.79
#